data_AF-A0A0F9SUR1-F1
#
_entry.id   AF-A0A0F9SUR1-F1
#
_cell.length_a   1.000
_cell.length_b   1.000
_cell.length_c   1.000
_cell.angle_alpha   90.00
_cell.angle_beta   90.00
_cell.angle_gamma   90.00
#
_symmetry.space_group_name_H-M   'P 1'
#
loop_
_entity.id
_entity.type
_entity.pdbx_description
1 polymer ?
#
loop_
_entity_poly.entity_id
_entity_poly.type
_entity_poly.pdbx_seq_one_letter_code
_entity_poly.pdbx_strand_id
1 'polypeptide(L)'
;FGVLIAVPSVIGFLLVDTPANSPPLTVGAVSLPTFSIVIAMTLLTAPLGVKLAHAMDPKPLKRVFAVFLILVALNMLRKSLGY
;
A
#
# COMPACT_ATOMS: atom_id res chain seq x y z
N PHE A 1 11.73 -6.04 -6.38
CA PHE A 1 12.01 -4.85 -5.53
C PHE A 1 11.09 -4.77 -4.31
N GLY A 2 9.76 -4.90 -4.45
CA GLY A 2 8.82 -4.83 -3.31
C GLY A 2 9.12 -5.77 -2.14
N VAL A 3 9.50 -7.03 -2.41
CA VAL A 3 9.88 -7.99 -1.35
C VAL A 3 11.12 -7.51 -0.58
N LEU A 4 12.08 -6.89 -1.28
CA LEU A 4 13.36 -6.47 -0.72
C LEU A 4 13.21 -5.28 0.24
N ILE A 5 12.18 -4.44 0.04
CA ILE A 5 11.81 -3.37 0.99
C ILE A 5 10.84 -3.89 2.07
N ALA A 6 9.95 -4.83 1.74
CA ALA A 6 8.93 -5.32 2.66
C ALA A 6 9.51 -6.22 3.77
N VAL A 7 10.49 -7.07 3.44
CA VAL A 7 11.11 -8.00 4.40
C VAL A 7 11.74 -7.27 5.59
N PRO A 8 12.68 -6.31 5.42
CA PRO A 8 13.25 -5.59 6.55
C PRO A 8 12.21 -4.74 7.30
N SER A 9 11.20 -4.19 6.62
CA SER A 9 10.11 -3.47 7.28
C SER A 9 9.28 -4.36 8.20
N VAL A 10 8.89 -5.56 7.74
CA VAL A 10 8.15 -6.53 8.56
C VAL A 10 8.98 -7.01 9.73
N ILE A 11 10.27 -7.29 9.52
CA ILE A 11 11.19 -7.65 10.61
C ILE A 11 11.29 -6.51 11.64
N GLY A 12 11.44 -5.26 11.21
CA GLY A 12 11.46 -4.11 12.11
C GLY A 12 10.17 -3.97 12.91
N PHE A 13 9.01 -4.14 12.26
CA PHE A 13 7.70 -4.05 12.91
C PHE A 13 7.39 -5.21 13.86
N LEU A 14 7.96 -6.40 13.62
CA LEU A 14 7.87 -7.55 14.52
C LEU A 14 8.72 -7.36 15.79
N LEU A 15 9.79 -6.56 15.73
CA LEU A 15 10.68 -6.25 16.85
C LEU A 15 10.18 -5.08 17.72
N VAL A 16 9.10 -4.39 17.33
CA VAL A 16 8.48 -3.32 18.12
C VAL A 16 7.67 -3.92 19.27
N ASP A 17 7.71 -3.27 20.44
CA ASP A 17 6.96 -3.71 21.61
C ASP A 17 5.46 -3.85 21.32
N THR A 18 4.89 -4.92 21.86
CA THR A 18 3.47 -5.25 21.63
C THR A 18 2.61 -4.26 22.45
N PRO A 19 1.73 -3.46 21.83
CA PRO A 19 0.97 -2.46 22.55
C PRO A 19 0.00 -3.13 23.54
N ALA A 20 -0.10 -2.59 24.76
CA ALA A 20 -0.80 -3.21 25.90
C ALA A 20 -2.29 -3.54 25.70
N ASN A 21 -2.90 -3.07 24.61
CA ASN A 21 -4.33 -3.25 24.28
C ASN A 21 -4.53 -3.96 22.93
N SER A 22 -3.59 -4.81 22.53
CA SER A 22 -3.59 -5.45 21.21
C SER A 22 -4.54 -6.65 21.13
N PRO A 23 -5.21 -6.85 19.98
CA PRO A 23 -6.04 -8.03 19.73
C PRO A 23 -5.26 -9.34 19.92
N PRO A 24 -5.93 -10.47 20.24
CA PRO A 24 -5.26 -11.76 20.27
C PRO A 24 -4.64 -12.05 18.89
N LEU A 25 -3.39 -12.56 18.86
CA LEU A 25 -2.57 -12.86 17.67
C LEU A 25 -1.74 -11.70 17.07
N THR A 26 -1.43 -10.66 17.84
CA THR A 26 -0.42 -9.66 17.47
C THR A 26 0.98 -10.11 17.91
N VAL A 27 1.96 -10.10 16.99
CA VAL A 27 3.38 -10.31 17.29
C VAL A 27 4.11 -8.99 17.05
N GLY A 28 4.62 -8.38 18.10
CA GLY A 28 5.17 -7.03 18.06
C GLY A 28 4.09 -5.99 17.69
N ALA A 29 4.35 -5.14 16.70
CA ALA A 29 3.36 -4.21 16.16
C ALA A 29 2.55 -4.78 14.96
N VAL A 30 2.71 -6.06 14.61
CA VAL A 30 2.04 -6.70 13.46
C VAL A 30 0.93 -7.65 13.92
N SER A 31 -0.30 -7.37 13.50
CA SER A 31 -1.42 -8.31 13.70
C SER A 31 -1.39 -9.38 12.60
N LEU A 32 -1.11 -10.64 12.96
CA LEU A 32 -1.08 -11.76 12.00
C LEU A 32 -2.38 -11.90 11.17
N PRO A 33 -3.58 -11.71 11.74
CA PRO A 33 -4.82 -11.74 10.95
C PRO A 33 -4.88 -10.60 9.93
N THR A 34 -4.54 -9.38 10.33
CA THR A 34 -4.54 -8.21 9.43
C THR A 34 -3.50 -8.36 8.33
N PHE A 35 -2.30 -8.84 8.68
CA PHE A 35 -1.22 -9.08 7.72
C PHE A 35 -1.61 -10.10 6.66
N SER A 36 -2.19 -11.22 7.07
CA SER A 36 -2.65 -12.27 6.16
C SER A 36 -3.79 -11.80 5.25
N ILE A 37 -4.77 -11.05 5.77
CA ILE A 37 -5.85 -10.46 4.97
C ILE A 37 -5.31 -9.49 3.92
N VAL A 38 -4.38 -8.59 4.31
CA VAL A 38 -3.79 -7.61 3.39
C VAL A 38 -3.01 -8.31 2.28
N ILE A 39 -2.22 -9.34 2.61
CA ILE A 39 -1.49 -10.13 1.61
C ILE A 39 -2.47 -10.83 0.66
N ALA A 40 -3.49 -11.51 1.19
CA ALA A 40 -4.49 -12.20 0.38
C ALA A 40 -5.19 -11.24 -0.59
N MET A 41 -5.66 -10.09 -0.08
CA MET A 41 -6.31 -9.07 -0.93
C MET A 41 -5.35 -8.46 -1.95
N THR A 42 -4.09 -8.26 -1.60
CA THR A 42 -3.07 -7.75 -2.53
C THR A 42 -2.79 -8.74 -3.65
N LEU A 43 -2.62 -10.03 -3.31
CA LEU A 43 -2.37 -11.09 -4.29
C LEU A 43 -3.56 -11.30 -5.22
N LEU A 44 -4.79 -11.07 -4.75
CA LEU A 44 -6.00 -11.14 -5.60
C LEU A 44 -6.16 -9.89 -6.46
N THR A 45 -5.93 -8.70 -5.90
CA THR A 45 -6.23 -7.41 -6.56
C THR A 45 -5.11 -6.98 -7.53
N ALA A 46 -3.85 -7.26 -7.20
CA ALA A 46 -2.71 -6.90 -8.05
C ALA A 46 -2.79 -7.47 -9.48
N PRO A 47 -3.08 -8.77 -9.70
CA PRO A 47 -3.17 -9.31 -11.06
C PRO A 47 -4.38 -8.75 -11.83
N LEU A 48 -5.49 -8.46 -11.14
CA LEU A 48 -6.65 -7.81 -11.76
C LEU A 48 -6.31 -6.42 -12.28
N GLY A 49 -5.60 -5.62 -11.47
CA GLY A 49 -5.12 -4.29 -11.87
C GLY A 49 -4.14 -4.32 -13.04
N VAL A 50 -3.17 -5.26 -13.03
CA VAL A 50 -2.19 -5.41 -14.12
C VAL A 50 -2.86 -5.82 -15.43
N LYS A 51 -3.83 -6.75 -15.37
CA LYS A 51 -4.62 -7.16 -16.55
C LYS A 51 -5.43 -6.01 -17.11
N LEU A 52 -6.11 -5.24 -16.26
CA LEU A 52 -6.85 -4.05 -16.70
C LEU A 52 -5.91 -3.03 -17.36
N ALA A 53 -4.76 -2.76 -16.75
CA ALA A 53 -3.80 -1.78 -17.25
C ALA A 53 -3.19 -2.18 -18.62
N HIS A 54 -2.96 -3.47 -18.86
CA HIS A 54 -2.45 -3.96 -20.15
C HIS A 54 -3.53 -4.09 -21.23
N ALA A 55 -4.80 -4.25 -20.85
CA ALA A 55 -5.91 -4.31 -21.78
C ALA A 55 -6.40 -2.92 -22.25
N MET A 56 -5.99 -1.84 -21.58
CA MET A 56 -6.37 -0.47 -21.94
C MET A 56 -5.39 0.14 -22.94
N ASP A 57 -5.92 0.96 -23.87
CA ASP A 57 -5.08 1.72 -24.80
C ASP A 57 -4.13 2.67 -24.05
N PRO A 58 -2.84 2.73 -24.42
CA PRO A 58 -1.83 3.50 -23.69
C PRO A 58 -2.05 5.03 -23.77
N LYS A 59 -2.74 5.53 -24.81
CA LYS A 59 -3.03 6.96 -24.99
C LYS A 59 -3.98 7.54 -23.93
N PRO A 60 -5.21 6.99 -23.72
CA PRO A 60 -6.10 7.48 -22.67
C PRO A 60 -5.56 7.17 -21.27
N LEU A 61 -4.93 6.02 -21.04
CA LEU A 61 -4.40 5.64 -19.73
C LEU A 61 -3.36 6.64 -19.22
N LYS A 62 -2.43 7.08 -20.09
CA LYS A 62 -1.40 8.06 -19.74
C LYS A 62 -2.01 9.43 -19.39
N ARG A 63 -3.11 9.84 -20.05
CA ARG A 63 -3.81 11.10 -19.73
C ARG A 63 -4.49 11.02 -18.37
N VAL A 64 -5.22 9.95 -18.09
CA VAL A 64 -5.89 9.76 -16.80
C VAL A 64 -4.88 9.72 -15.67
N PHE A 65 -3.76 9.01 -15.85
CA PHE A 65 -2.68 8.97 -14.88
C PHE A 65 -2.04 10.34 -14.65
N ALA A 66 -1.81 11.12 -15.71
CA ALA A 66 -1.27 12.48 -15.58
C ALA A 66 -2.22 13.41 -14.80
N VAL A 67 -3.53 13.35 -15.07
CA VAL A 67 -4.54 14.11 -14.31
C VAL A 67 -4.55 13.69 -12.85
N PHE A 68 -4.51 12.38 -12.59
CA PHE A 68 -4.42 11.85 -11.23
C PHE A 68 -3.16 12.37 -10.50
N LEU A 69 -1.99 12.35 -11.14
CA LEU A 69 -0.76 12.87 -10.55
C LEU A 69 -0.84 14.38 -10.27
N ILE A 70 -1.46 15.17 -11.15
CA ILE A 70 -1.68 16.60 -10.91
C ILE A 70 -2.56 16.81 -9.68
N LEU A 71 -3.64 16.03 -9.53
CA LEU A 71 -4.52 16.09 -8.36
C LEU A 71 -3.80 15.69 -7.07
N VAL A 72 -2.99 14.63 -7.10
CA VAL A 72 -2.19 14.19 -5.95
C VAL A 72 -1.14 15.24 -5.60
N ALA A 73 -0.44 15.82 -6.59
CA ALA A 73 0.54 16.88 -6.37
C ALA A 73 -0.12 18.13 -5.75
N LEU A 74 -1.30 18.52 -6.24
CA LEU A 74 -2.12 19.58 -5.63
C LEU A 74 -2.51 19.25 -4.19
N ASN A 75 -2.92 18.01 -3.91
CA ASN A 75 -3.26 17.58 -2.56
C ASN A 75 -2.05 17.61 -1.61
N MET A 76 -0.88 17.15 -2.07
CA MET A 76 0.36 17.21 -1.30
C MET A 76 0.82 18.66 -1.08
N LEU A 77 0.69 19.53 -2.09
CA LEU A 77 0.98 20.95 -1.98
C LEU A 77 0.07 21.59 -0.93
N ARG A 78 -1.24 21.33 -0.99
CA ARG A 78 -2.21 21.79 0.02
C ARG A 78 -1.81 21.32 1.43
N LYS A 79 -1.55 20.02 1.60
CA LYS A 79 -1.17 19.43 2.89
C LYS A 79 0.16 19.99 3.43
N SER A 80 1.11 20.26 2.54
CA SER A 80 2.39 20.87 2.90
C SER A 80 2.29 22.36 3.24
N LEU A 81 1.31 23.08 2.67
CA LEU A 81 1.03 24.49 2.97
C LEU A 81 0.27 24.68 4.29
N GLY A 82 -0.06 23.61 5.01
CA GLY A 82 -0.60 23.69 6.37
C GLY A 82 -2.12 23.76 6.48
N TYR A 83 -2.86 23.31 5.45
CA TYR A 83 -4.32 23.07 5.49
C TYR A 83 -4.65 21.64 5.06
#